data_AF-A0A920M0J0-F1
#
_entry.id   AF-A0A920M0J0-F1
#
_cell.length_a   1.000
_cell.length_b   1.000
_cell.length_c   1.000
_cell.angle_alpha   90.00
_cell.angle_beta   90.00
_cell.angle_gamma   90.00
#
_symmetry.space_group_name_H-M   'P 1'
#
loop_
_entity.id
_entity.type
_entity.pdbx_description
1 polymer ?
#
loop_
_entity_poly.entity_id
_entity_poly.type
_entity_poly.pdbx_seq_one_letter_code
_entity_poly.pdbx_strand_id
1 'polypeptide(L)'
;MYFLGFILLYFFPIQLVIVFFIFLLALSLYAIKIYQKQVGKSDKSEIIIDEVLGQLLVLMFIELEFLQFFFAFILFRFFDILKIFPANIIDKKYSDHYGVIFDDIIAAIQALIVIFIFKFAYGKFF
;
A
#
# COMPACT_ATOMS: atom_id res chain seq x y z
N MET A 1 -10.61 4.12 0.42
CA MET A 1 -9.53 3.76 -0.53
C MET A 1 -9.56 2.28 -0.88
N TYR A 2 -9.55 1.38 0.09
CA TYR A 2 -9.81 -0.06 -0.12
C TYR A 2 -11.02 -0.42 -1.00
N PHE A 3 -12.15 0.28 -0.86
CA PHE A 3 -13.32 0.07 -1.71
C PHE A 3 -13.05 0.36 -3.21
N LEU A 4 -12.21 1.35 -3.51
CA LEU A 4 -11.80 1.65 -4.89
C LEU A 4 -10.93 0.53 -5.45
N GLY A 5 -9.97 0.02 -4.67
CA GLY A 5 -9.15 -1.13 -5.08
C GLY A 5 -9.98 -2.38 -5.32
N PHE A 6 -10.99 -2.64 -4.47
CA PHE A 6 -11.95 -3.72 -4.67
C PHE A 6 -12.72 -3.56 -5.98
N ILE A 7 -13.29 -2.37 -6.26
CA ILE A 7 -14.00 -2.10 -7.52
C ILE A 7 -13.07 -2.34 -8.71
N LEU A 8 -11.84 -1.81 -8.67
CA LEU A 8 -10.89 -1.97 -9.77
C LEU A 8 -10.63 -3.44 -10.07
N LEU A 9 -10.38 -4.25 -9.04
CA LEU A 9 -10.11 -5.68 -9.21
C LEU A 9 -11.37 -6.51 -9.54
N TYR A 10 -12.56 -6.02 -9.19
CA TYR A 10 -13.83 -6.67 -9.52
C TYR A 10 -14.21 -6.48 -11.00
N PHE A 11 -13.98 -5.29 -11.56
CA PHE A 11 -14.38 -4.94 -12.92
C PHE A 11 -13.28 -5.12 -13.97
N PHE A 12 -12.01 -5.12 -13.58
CA PHE A 12 -10.89 -5.16 -14.52
C PHE A 12 -9.97 -6.35 -14.28
N PRO A 13 -9.35 -6.90 -15.35
CA PRO A 13 -8.38 -7.97 -15.22
C PRO A 13 -7.11 -7.48 -14.49
N ILE A 14 -6.49 -8.38 -13.73
CA ILE A 14 -5.32 -8.06 -12.90
C ILE A 14 -4.17 -7.40 -13.67
N GLN A 15 -3.96 -7.76 -14.94
CA GLN A 15 -2.93 -7.18 -15.79
C GLN A 15 -3.14 -5.67 -15.98
N LEU A 16 -4.40 -5.25 -16.16
CA LEU A 16 -4.73 -3.84 -16.31
C LEU A 16 -4.56 -3.08 -14.99
N VAL A 17 -4.92 -3.72 -13.87
CA VAL A 17 -4.72 -3.14 -12.54
C VAL A 17 -3.23 -2.96 -12.22
N ILE A 18 -2.37 -3.91 -12.61
CA ILE A 18 -0.92 -3.79 -12.47
C ILE A 18 -0.37 -2.62 -13.30
N VAL A 19 -0.80 -2.49 -14.56
CA VAL A 19 -0.40 -1.35 -15.41
C VAL A 19 -0.85 -0.03 -14.79
N PHE A 20 -2.09 0.02 -14.29
CA PHE A 20 -2.64 1.18 -13.61
C PHE A 20 -1.87 1.51 -12.31
N PHE A 21 -1.50 0.51 -11.53
CA PHE A 21 -0.68 0.68 -10.32
C PHE A 21 0.69 1.28 -10.65
N ILE A 22 1.39 0.77 -11.67
CA ILE A 22 2.69 1.29 -12.10
C ILE A 22 2.55 2.74 -12.57
N PHE A 23 1.51 3.04 -13.34
CA PHE A 23 1.21 4.39 -13.79
C PHE A 23 0.94 5.34 -12.60
N LEU A 24 0.08 4.94 -11.66
CA LEU A 24 -0.21 5.71 -10.46
C LEU A 24 1.05 5.93 -9.62
N LEU A 25 1.88 4.91 -9.45
CA LEU A 25 3.14 5.02 -8.70
C LEU A 25 4.06 6.09 -9.31
N ALA A 26 4.26 6.04 -10.63
CA ALA A 26 5.08 7.02 -11.35
C ALA A 26 4.50 8.45 -11.24
N LEU A 27 3.19 8.58 -11.41
CA LEU A 27 2.49 9.86 -11.30
C LEU A 27 2.58 10.43 -9.88
N SER A 28 2.42 9.58 -8.86
CA SER A 28 2.47 9.96 -7.45
C SER A 28 3.85 10.47 -7.05
N LEU A 29 4.91 9.77 -7.46
CA LEU A 29 6.29 10.23 -7.23
C LEU A 29 6.53 11.61 -7.84
N TYR A 30 6.02 11.86 -9.05
CA TYR A 30 6.13 13.16 -9.70
C TYR A 30 5.32 14.25 -8.99
N ALA A 31 4.07 13.96 -8.64
CA ALA A 31 3.16 14.90 -7.99
C ALA A 31 3.66 15.30 -6.60
N ILE A 32 4.06 14.32 -5.76
CA ILE A 32 4.59 14.56 -4.42
C ILE A 32 5.88 15.39 -4.50
N LYS A 33 6.75 15.11 -5.48
CA LYS A 33 7.97 15.90 -5.69
C LYS A 33 7.68 17.37 -5.97
N ILE A 34 6.64 17.68 -6.75
CA ILE A 34 6.22 19.06 -7.02
C ILE A 34 5.60 19.68 -5.76
N TYR A 35 4.69 18.96 -5.13
CA TYR A 35 4.00 19.41 -3.92
C TYR A 35 4.99 19.74 -2.81
N GLN A 36 5.92 18.83 -2.48
CA GLN A 36 6.96 19.05 -1.47
C GLN A 36 7.91 20.22 -1.80
N LYS A 37 8.09 20.57 -3.08
CA LYS A 37 8.85 21.78 -3.46
C LYS A 37 8.10 23.06 -3.16
N GLN A 38 6.76 23.04 -3.18
CA GLN A 38 5.91 24.21 -2.95
C GLN A 38 5.63 24.42 -1.46
N VAL A 39 5.28 23.36 -0.74
CA VAL A 39 4.85 23.43 0.67
C VAL A 39 5.94 23.05 1.67
N GLY A 40 7.08 22.56 1.21
CA GLY A 40 8.12 21.98 2.07
C GLY A 40 7.87 20.51 2.38
N LYS A 41 8.76 19.91 3.18
CA LYS A 41 8.77 18.46 3.48
C LYS A 41 8.14 18.11 4.84
N SER A 42 7.50 19.07 5.51
CA SER A 42 7.19 18.97 6.93
C SER A 42 5.88 18.26 7.26
N ASP A 43 4.97 18.06 6.29
CA ASP A 43 3.72 17.35 6.55
C ASP A 43 3.44 16.28 5.49
N LYS A 44 3.45 15.01 5.94
CA LYS A 44 3.11 13.84 5.10
C LYS A 44 1.61 13.58 5.09
N SER A 45 0.85 14.10 6.07
CA SER A 45 -0.53 13.69 6.32
C SER A 45 -1.52 14.05 5.20
N GLU A 46 -1.18 15.04 4.37
CA GLU A 46 -1.98 15.42 3.20
C GLU A 46 -1.75 14.49 2.00
N ILE A 47 -0.65 13.74 1.99
CA ILE A 47 -0.33 12.78 0.95
C ILE A 47 -1.00 11.48 1.34
N ILE A 48 -2.13 11.18 0.71
CA ILE A 48 -2.91 9.94 1.00
C ILE A 48 -2.73 8.89 -0.12
N ILE A 49 -2.00 9.23 -1.18
CA ILE A 49 -1.82 8.37 -2.35
C ILE A 49 -0.84 7.21 -2.09
N ASP A 50 0.08 7.39 -1.15
CA ASP A 50 0.91 6.34 -0.56
C ASP A 50 0.06 5.24 0.06
N GLU A 51 -0.93 5.58 0.88
CA GLU A 51 -1.87 4.61 1.46
C GLU A 51 -2.66 3.91 0.35
N VAL A 52 -3.15 4.63 -0.67
CA VAL A 52 -3.87 4.01 -1.80
C VAL A 52 -3.00 2.97 -2.51
N LEU A 53 -1.73 3.30 -2.76
CA LEU A 53 -0.79 2.40 -3.41
C LEU A 53 -0.51 1.17 -2.54
N GLY A 54 -0.23 1.37 -1.25
CA GLY A 54 -0.01 0.27 -0.30
C GLY A 54 -1.20 -0.68 -0.22
N GLN A 55 -2.41 -0.14 -0.09
CA GLN A 55 -3.65 -0.92 0.00
C GLN A 55 -3.95 -1.66 -1.30
N LEU A 56 -3.83 -1.00 -2.46
CA LEU A 56 -4.03 -1.63 -3.76
C LEU A 56 -3.02 -2.77 -3.98
N LEU A 57 -1.77 -2.57 -3.54
CA LEU A 57 -0.75 -3.61 -3.60
C LEU A 57 -1.15 -4.85 -2.81
N VAL A 58 -1.65 -4.71 -1.58
CA VAL A 58 -2.12 -5.87 -0.80
C VAL A 58 -3.30 -6.56 -1.50
N LEU A 59 -4.27 -5.79 -1.99
CA LEU A 59 -5.48 -6.33 -2.61
C LEU A 59 -5.22 -7.14 -3.89
N MET A 60 -4.16 -6.81 -4.65
CA MET A 60 -3.80 -7.53 -5.87
C MET A 60 -3.39 -9.00 -5.64
N PHE A 61 -3.12 -9.41 -4.40
CA PHE A 61 -2.57 -10.73 -4.06
C PHE A 61 -3.44 -11.56 -3.10
N ILE A 62 -4.62 -11.08 -2.74
CA ILE A 62 -5.56 -11.80 -1.86
C ILE A 62 -6.84 -12.16 -2.61
N GLU A 63 -7.66 -13.04 -2.04
CA GLU A 63 -9.01 -13.26 -2.58
C GLU A 63 -9.92 -12.14 -2.06
N LEU A 64 -10.82 -11.67 -2.92
CA LEU A 64 -11.70 -10.52 -2.62
C LEU A 64 -12.94 -10.93 -1.83
N GLU A 65 -12.77 -11.83 -0.86
CA GLU A 65 -13.81 -12.19 0.09
C GLU A 65 -13.85 -11.20 1.25
N PHE A 66 -15.03 -10.95 1.81
CA PHE A 66 -15.23 -9.93 2.84
C PHE A 66 -14.25 -10.04 4.02
N LEU A 67 -14.02 -11.27 4.49
CA LEU A 67 -13.16 -11.51 5.64
C LEU A 67 -11.67 -11.33 5.31
N GLN A 68 -11.22 -11.81 4.14
CA GLN A 68 -9.84 -11.60 3.69
C GLN A 68 -9.55 -10.13 3.43
N PHE A 69 -10.49 -9.43 2.81
CA PHE A 69 -10.42 -7.98 2.59
C PHE A 69 -10.30 -7.22 3.91
N PHE A 70 -11.14 -7.54 4.90
CA PHE A 70 -11.09 -6.89 6.21
C PHE A 70 -9.80 -7.22 6.98
N PHE A 71 -9.34 -8.47 6.89
CA PHE A 71 -8.08 -8.88 7.51
C PHE A 71 -6.87 -8.17 6.87
N ALA A 72 -6.85 -8.06 5.55
CA ALA A 72 -5.84 -7.32 4.81
C ALA A 72 -5.83 -5.82 5.15
N PHE A 73 -7.01 -5.22 5.33
CA PHE A 73 -7.15 -3.85 5.82
C PHE A 73 -6.48 -3.65 7.17
N ILE A 74 -6.80 -4.52 8.14
CA ILE A 74 -6.27 -4.44 9.49
C ILE A 74 -4.75 -4.62 9.47
N LEU A 75 -4.23 -5.63 8.77
CA LEU A 75 -2.80 -5.91 8.74
C LEU A 75 -2.01 -4.78 8.10
N PHE A 76 -2.46 -4.26 6.95
CA PHE A 76 -1.82 -3.11 6.33
C PHE A 76 -1.76 -1.92 7.30
N ARG A 77 -2.89 -1.54 7.90
CA ARG A 77 -2.92 -0.42 8.87
C ARG A 77 -2.07 -0.67 10.09
N PHE A 78 -2.00 -1.90 10.57
CA PHE A 78 -1.11 -2.28 11.67
C PHE A 78 0.36 -2.00 11.32
N PHE A 79 0.83 -2.45 10.15
CA PHE A 79 2.21 -2.25 9.71
C PHE A 79 2.53 -0.79 9.36
N ASP A 80 1.58 -0.12 8.72
CA ASP A 80 1.68 1.29 8.33
C ASP A 80 1.75 2.20 9.58
N ILE A 81 0.83 2.07 10.54
CA ILE A 81 0.82 2.90 11.75
C ILE A 81 2.05 2.66 12.61
N LEU A 82 2.48 1.41 12.77
CA LEU A 82 3.62 1.07 13.62
C LEU A 82 4.98 1.29 12.93
N LYS A 83 5.00 1.40 11.59
CA LYS A 83 6.20 1.43 10.75
C LYS A 83 7.24 0.40 11.19
N ILE A 84 6.84 -0.87 11.34
CA ILE A 84 7.75 -1.94 11.80
C ILE A 84 8.94 -2.08 10.85
N PHE A 85 10.13 -2.41 11.38
CA PHE A 85 11.32 -2.65 10.55
C PHE A 85 11.00 -3.61 9.37
N PRO A 86 11.36 -3.27 8.12
CA PRO A 86 12.28 -2.18 7.74
C PRO A 86 11.63 -0.83 7.39
N ALA A 87 10.30 -0.67 7.51
CA ALA A 87 9.60 0.56 7.13
C ALA A 87 10.11 1.80 7.90
N ASN A 88 10.36 1.67 9.21
CA ASN A 88 10.94 2.73 10.03
C ASN A 88 12.29 3.27 9.55
N ILE A 89 13.10 2.48 8.84
CA ILE A 89 14.39 2.95 8.31
C ILE A 89 14.14 3.92 7.16
N ILE A 90 13.20 3.57 6.28
CA ILE A 90 12.85 4.40 5.13
C ILE A 90 12.22 5.71 5.62
N ASP A 91 11.23 5.61 6.52
CA ASP A 91 10.55 6.77 7.10
C ASP A 91 11.53 7.76 7.75
N LYS A 92 12.50 7.26 8.52
CA LYS A 92 13.50 8.11 9.22
C LYS A 92 14.57 8.67 8.29
N LYS A 93 14.98 7.92 7.27
CA LYS A 93 16.14 8.28 6.42
C LYS A 93 15.74 9.11 5.21
N TYR A 94 14.52 8.95 4.71
CA TYR A 94 14.04 9.57 3.49
C TYR A 94 12.76 10.36 3.79
N SER A 95 12.86 11.69 3.79
CA SER A 95 11.71 12.59 3.90
C SER A 95 11.24 13.14 2.55
N ASP A 96 11.78 12.61 1.44
CA ASP A 96 11.40 12.99 0.10
C ASP A 96 10.26 12.11 -0.44
N HIS A 97 9.77 12.46 -1.63
CA HIS A 97 8.75 11.70 -2.38
C HIS A 97 8.96 10.18 -2.44
N TYR A 98 10.20 9.68 -2.41
CA TYR A 98 10.46 8.24 -2.36
C TYR A 98 10.14 7.68 -0.98
N GLY A 99 10.65 8.33 0.08
CA GLY A 99 10.44 7.89 1.45
C GLY A 99 8.97 7.88 1.87
N VAL A 100 8.14 8.76 1.31
CA VAL A 100 6.69 8.83 1.57
C VAL A 100 5.91 7.66 0.95
N ILE A 101 6.34 7.13 -0.20
CA ILE A 101 5.62 6.01 -0.82
C ILE A 101 6.21 4.67 -0.36
N PHE A 102 7.54 4.58 -0.25
CA PHE A 102 8.19 3.29 -0.03
C PHE A 102 8.00 2.73 1.38
N ASP A 103 7.78 3.54 2.40
CA ASP A 103 7.44 3.06 3.74
C ASP A 103 6.09 2.32 3.73
N ASP A 104 5.09 2.83 3.03
CA ASP A 104 3.77 2.19 2.83
C ASP A 104 3.83 0.94 1.95
N ILE A 105 4.66 0.97 0.90
CA ILE A 105 4.91 -0.22 0.08
C ILE A 105 5.57 -1.32 0.92
N ILE A 106 6.48 -0.98 1.82
CA ILE A 106 7.07 -1.96 2.75
C ILE A 106 6.00 -2.48 3.72
N ALA A 107 5.16 -1.62 4.28
CA ALA A 107 4.05 -2.04 5.14
C ALA A 107 3.08 -3.00 4.42
N ALA A 108 2.78 -2.74 3.15
CA ALA A 108 1.99 -3.63 2.30
C ALA A 108 2.66 -5.00 2.09
N ILE A 109 3.97 -5.02 1.82
CA ILE A 109 4.73 -6.27 1.69
C ILE A 109 4.73 -7.05 3.01
N GLN A 110 4.90 -6.38 4.16
CA GLN A 110 4.82 -7.00 5.48
C GLN A 110 3.45 -7.62 5.74
N ALA A 111 2.36 -6.91 5.39
CA ALA A 111 1.01 -7.42 5.48
C ALA A 111 0.82 -8.69 4.61
N LEU A 112 1.30 -8.66 3.36
CA LEU A 112 1.24 -9.81 2.46
C LEU A 112 2.01 -11.02 2.97
N ILE A 113 3.20 -10.82 3.53
CA ILE A 113 3.99 -11.91 4.13
C ILE A 113 3.18 -12.58 5.24
N VAL A 114 2.57 -11.79 6.13
CA VAL A 114 1.73 -12.34 7.20
C VAL A 114 0.54 -13.11 6.63
N ILE A 115 -0.20 -12.52 5.68
CA ILE A 115 -1.35 -13.18 5.04
C ILE A 115 -0.94 -14.51 4.39
N PHE A 116 0.20 -14.56 3.70
CA PHE A 116 0.67 -15.78 3.05
C PHE A 116 1.15 -16.85 4.04
N ILE A 117 1.83 -16.47 5.13
CA ILE A 117 2.18 -17.41 6.21
C ILE A 117 0.90 -18.04 6.78
N PHE A 118 -0.09 -17.21 7.04
CA PHE A 118 -1.40 -17.63 7.54
C PHE A 118 -2.12 -18.55 6.54
N LYS A 119 -2.16 -18.19 5.23
CA LYS A 119 -2.74 -19.05 4.18
C LYS A 119 -2.02 -20.39 4.09
N PHE A 120 -0.69 -20.40 4.19
CA PHE A 120 0.11 -21.62 4.16
C PHE A 120 -0.15 -22.52 5.38
N ALA A 121 -0.23 -21.93 6.57
CA ALA A 121 -0.43 -22.67 7.82
C ALA A 121 -1.83 -23.31 7.93
N TYR A 122 -2.87 -22.67 7.39
CA TYR A 122 -4.26 -23.11 7.53
C TYR A 122 -4.89 -23.64 6.23
N GLY A 123 -4.15 -23.65 5.11
CA GLY A 123 -4.51 -24.28 3.83
C GLY A 123 -5.54 -23.51 2.99
N LYS A 124 -6.67 -23.13 3.59
CA LYS A 124 -7.62 -22.14 3.06
C LYS A 124 -7.80 -21.06 4.10
N PHE A 125 -7.68 -19.81 3.67
CA PHE A 125 -7.89 -18.67 4.54
C PHE A 125 -9.38 -18.34 4.56
N PHE A 126 -10.11 -19.09 5.41
CA PHE A 126 -11.57 -19.17 5.45
C PHE A 126 -12.20 -19.81 4.19
#